data_AF-A0A1T4VTN9-F1
#
_entry.id   AF-A0A1T4VTN9-F1
#
_cell.length_a   1.000
_cell.length_b   1.000
_cell.length_c   1.000
_cell.angle_alpha   90.00
_cell.angle_beta   90.00
_cell.angle_gamma   90.00
#
_symmetry.space_group_name_H-M   'P 1'
#
loop_
_entity.id
_entity.type
_entity.pdbx_description
1 polymer ?
#
loop_
_entity_poly.entity_id
_entity_poly.type
_entity_poly.pdbx_seq_one_letter_code
_entity_poly.pdbx_strand_id
1 'polypeptide(L)'
;MMKLKTLLLTSSVAIGLTGCVIPMDRTYYKPDKSFGEAVASQSCGYQRTKLDALRQSFDGYSVQVEAERDGRNGVMLSISTTVDNPSLNINDVSFDNTKVRVVQPISRSGLITKYAFQQQSDASIWLSRTFLLPDAPFEKVIELKLDSGAVTMGDMVSEEMVFRFSLTTTFDVLYFSINC
;
A
#
# COMPACT_ATOMS: atom_id res chain seq x y z
N MET A 1 -28.74 32.74 33.11
CA MET A 1 -28.84 31.51 32.30
C MET A 1 -27.79 31.40 31.16
N MET A 2 -26.76 32.26 31.08
CA MET A 2 -25.77 32.23 29.98
C MET A 2 -24.56 31.31 30.22
N LYS A 3 -24.24 30.99 31.48
CA LYS A 3 -23.00 30.26 31.84
C LYS A 3 -23.03 28.75 31.54
N LEU A 4 -24.21 28.13 31.50
CA LEU A 4 -24.35 26.69 31.28
C LEU A 4 -24.16 26.29 29.80
N LYS A 5 -24.61 27.15 28.87
CA LYS A 5 -24.46 26.93 27.43
C LYS A 5 -23.00 27.02 26.98
N THR A 6 -22.24 27.95 27.56
CA THR A 6 -20.80 28.10 27.27
C THR A 6 -19.97 26.92 27.81
N LEU A 7 -20.32 26.37 28.97
CA LEU A 7 -19.64 25.21 29.58
C LEU A 7 -19.86 23.89 28.83
N LEU A 8 -21.05 23.71 28.25
CA LEU A 8 -21.37 22.54 27.41
C LEU A 8 -20.66 22.63 26.04
N LEU A 9 -20.54 23.82 25.46
CA LEU A 9 -19.84 24.04 24.19
C LEU A 9 -18.32 23.83 24.33
N THR A 10 -17.71 24.26 25.43
CA THR A 10 -16.27 24.07 25.66
C THR A 10 -15.91 22.61 25.95
N SER A 11 -16.78 21.86 26.63
CA SER A 11 -16.55 20.42 26.91
C SER A 11 -16.70 19.55 25.67
N SER A 12 -17.61 19.88 24.75
CA SER A 12 -17.80 19.14 23.49
C SER A 12 -16.70 19.44 22.46
N VAL A 13 -16.15 20.66 22.44
CA VAL A 13 -14.97 21.00 21.63
C VAL A 13 -13.69 20.35 22.17
N ALA A 14 -13.55 20.21 23.50
CA ALA A 14 -12.40 19.52 24.10
C ALA A 14 -12.38 18.01 23.78
N ILE A 15 -13.54 17.35 23.72
CA ILE A 15 -13.65 15.92 23.34
C ILE A 15 -13.48 15.74 21.82
N GLY A 16 -13.90 16.72 21.01
CA GLY A 16 -13.73 16.68 19.55
C GLY A 16 -12.29 16.88 19.05
N LEU A 17 -11.40 17.42 19.89
CA LEU A 17 -9.99 17.68 19.57
C LEU A 17 -9.03 16.60 20.08
N THR A 18 -9.48 15.73 20.98
CA THR A 18 -8.75 14.50 21.31
C THR A 18 -9.12 13.47 20.26
N GLY A 19 -8.41 13.43 19.13
CA GLY A 19 -8.59 12.37 18.14
C GLY A 19 -8.66 11.01 18.85
N CYS A 20 -9.73 10.25 18.61
CA CYS A 20 -9.96 8.99 19.31
C CYS A 20 -8.77 8.06 19.07
N VAL A 21 -7.97 7.87 20.12
CA VAL A 21 -6.83 6.95 20.14
C VAL A 21 -7.35 5.60 20.60
N ILE A 22 -7.36 4.61 19.71
CA ILE A 22 -7.83 3.27 20.04
C ILE A 22 -6.63 2.32 20.12
N PRO A 23 -6.28 1.80 21.31
CA PRO A 23 -5.30 0.72 21.42
C PRO A 23 -5.92 -0.56 20.86
N MET A 24 -5.19 -1.26 19.99
CA MET A 24 -5.68 -2.49 19.38
C MET A 24 -4.53 -3.39 18.95
N ASP A 25 -4.78 -4.70 18.87
CA ASP A 25 -3.90 -5.61 18.16
C ASP A 25 -4.20 -5.52 16.65
N ARG A 26 -3.19 -5.18 15.85
CA ARG A 26 -3.29 -5.17 14.39
C ARG A 26 -2.61 -6.42 13.84
N THR A 27 -3.35 -7.19 13.05
CA THR A 27 -2.79 -8.26 12.22
C THR A 27 -2.58 -7.74 10.81
N TYR A 28 -1.34 -7.70 10.36
CA TYR A 28 -0.95 -7.09 9.08
C TYR A 28 0.19 -7.86 8.42
N TYR A 29 0.39 -7.62 7.13
CA TYR A 29 1.52 -8.15 6.38
C TYR A 29 2.73 -7.25 6.58
N LYS A 30 3.62 -7.66 7.47
CA LYS A 30 4.84 -6.91 7.78
C LYS A 30 5.84 -7.04 6.63
N PRO A 31 6.38 -5.92 6.11
CA PRO A 31 7.39 -5.95 5.05
C PRO A 31 8.72 -6.53 5.54
N ASP A 32 9.34 -7.38 4.72
CA ASP A 32 10.70 -7.87 4.93
C ASP A 32 11.71 -6.89 4.31
N LYS A 33 12.44 -6.17 5.18
CA LYS A 33 13.36 -5.10 4.79
C LYS A 33 14.58 -5.58 4.00
N SER A 34 14.83 -6.89 3.93
CA SER A 34 15.85 -7.45 3.04
C SER A 34 15.45 -7.35 1.55
N PHE A 35 14.18 -7.06 1.26
CA PHE A 35 13.62 -6.97 -0.09
C PHE A 35 13.20 -5.53 -0.47
N GLY A 36 13.68 -4.51 0.25
CA GLY A 36 13.41 -3.10 -0.04
C GLY A 36 13.26 -2.23 1.20
N GLU A 37 13.00 -0.95 0.98
CA GLU A 37 12.73 0.00 2.05
C GLU A 37 11.30 -0.17 2.58
N ALA A 38 11.14 -0.30 3.89
CA ALA A 38 9.81 -0.27 4.50
C ALA A 38 9.28 1.16 4.55
N VAL A 39 8.22 1.44 3.81
CA VAL A 39 7.60 2.76 3.68
C VAL A 39 6.14 2.72 4.12
N ALA A 40 5.57 3.90 4.34
CA ALA A 40 4.14 3.97 4.61
C ALA A 40 3.32 3.64 3.38
N SER A 41 2.32 2.78 3.56
CA SER A 41 1.23 2.66 2.60
C SER A 41 0.26 3.84 2.72
N GLN A 42 -0.87 3.75 2.01
CA GLN A 42 -1.99 4.67 2.22
C GLN A 42 -2.83 4.30 3.46
N SER A 43 -2.47 3.23 4.19
CA SER A 43 -3.13 2.84 5.44
C SER A 43 -2.98 3.93 6.51
N CYS A 44 -4.08 4.64 6.74
CA CYS A 44 -4.19 5.73 7.69
C CYS A 44 -4.19 5.31 9.16
N GLY A 45 -3.69 6.20 10.01
CA GLY A 45 -4.01 6.23 11.44
C GLY A 45 -3.22 5.28 12.34
N TYR A 46 -2.70 4.16 11.82
CA TYR A 46 -1.80 3.29 12.56
C TYR A 46 -0.47 3.98 12.82
N GLN A 47 0.13 3.80 14.00
CA GLN A 47 1.39 4.48 14.36
C GLN A 47 2.61 3.56 14.30
N ARG A 48 2.51 2.37 14.89
CA ARG A 48 3.63 1.43 15.01
C ARG A 48 3.81 0.60 13.75
N THR A 49 2.71 0.26 13.10
CA THR A 49 2.69 -0.54 11.87
C THR A 49 2.46 0.29 10.61
N LYS A 50 2.65 1.62 10.71
CA LYS A 50 2.46 2.55 9.58
C LYS A 50 3.36 2.29 8.38
N LEU A 51 4.50 1.64 8.58
CA LEU A 51 5.44 1.26 7.52
C LEU A 51 5.16 -0.20 7.11
N ASP A 52 4.05 -0.38 6.39
CA ASP A 52 3.49 -1.66 5.99
C ASP A 52 3.59 -1.94 4.49
N ALA A 53 4.26 -1.08 3.72
CA ALA A 53 4.62 -1.32 2.33
C ALA A 53 6.13 -1.50 2.15
N LEU A 54 6.54 -2.12 1.04
CA LEU A 54 7.93 -2.15 0.57
C LEU A 54 8.08 -1.26 -0.65
N ARG A 55 9.17 -0.48 -0.70
CA ARG A 55 9.58 0.29 -1.87
C ARG A 55 10.96 -0.14 -2.34
N GLN A 56 11.10 -0.28 -3.65
CA GLN A 56 12.39 -0.36 -4.32
C GLN A 56 12.51 0.83 -5.27
N SER A 57 13.64 1.53 -5.20
CA SER A 57 13.91 2.74 -5.98
C SER A 57 15.08 2.49 -6.92
N PHE A 58 14.92 2.98 -8.14
CA PHE A 58 15.87 2.87 -9.24
C PHE A 58 16.11 4.27 -9.82
N ASP A 59 17.03 4.38 -10.78
CA ASP A 59 17.24 5.66 -11.46
C ASP A 59 15.99 6.02 -12.29
N GLY A 60 15.33 7.12 -11.92
CA GLY A 60 14.16 7.66 -12.62
C GLY A 60 12.82 6.99 -12.32
N TYR A 61 12.75 5.98 -11.44
CA TYR A 61 11.47 5.42 -11.01
C TYR A 61 11.55 4.67 -9.66
N SER A 62 10.40 4.44 -9.04
CA SER A 62 10.28 3.58 -7.87
C SER A 62 9.02 2.73 -7.93
N VAL A 63 9.09 1.53 -7.34
CA VAL A 63 7.96 0.60 -7.23
C VAL A 63 7.69 0.34 -5.76
N GLN A 64 6.45 0.55 -5.35
CA GLN A 64 5.94 0.29 -4.01
C GLN A 64 4.90 -0.83 -4.06
N VAL A 65 5.03 -1.82 -3.18
CA VAL A 65 4.06 -2.90 -3.02
C VAL A 65 3.53 -2.91 -1.59
N GLU A 66 2.21 -3.02 -1.49
CA GLU A 66 1.49 -3.23 -0.24
C GLU A 66 0.70 -4.53 -0.31
N ALA A 67 0.69 -5.28 0.80
CA ALA A 67 -0.16 -6.43 0.99
C ALA A 67 -1.14 -6.17 2.13
N GLU A 68 -2.43 -6.31 1.86
CA GLU A 68 -3.50 -6.07 2.83
C GLU A 68 -4.45 -7.26 2.88
N ARG A 69 -5.02 -7.55 4.04
CA ARG A 69 -6.09 -8.55 4.15
C ARG A 69 -7.40 -7.95 3.61
N ASP A 70 -7.97 -8.58 2.59
CA ASP A 70 -9.33 -8.25 2.11
C ASP A 70 -10.39 -8.98 2.95
N GLY A 71 -10.50 -8.60 4.22
CA GLY A 71 -11.44 -9.21 5.17
C GLY A 71 -11.32 -10.74 5.25
N ARG A 72 -12.37 -11.44 4.80
CA ARG A 72 -12.42 -12.92 4.71
C ARG A 72 -12.13 -13.47 3.32
N ASN A 73 -11.95 -12.62 2.31
CA ASN A 73 -11.93 -13.02 0.90
C ASN A 73 -10.53 -13.38 0.41
N GLY A 74 -9.47 -12.86 1.05
CA GLY A 74 -8.10 -13.12 0.61
C GLY A 74 -7.13 -12.00 0.97
N VAL A 75 -6.17 -11.77 0.07
CA VAL A 75 -5.16 -10.72 0.19
C VAL A 75 -5.24 -9.80 -1.01
N MET A 76 -5.33 -8.51 -0.76
CA MET A 76 -5.12 -7.48 -1.77
C MET A 76 -3.64 -7.15 -1.88
N LEU A 77 -3.14 -7.13 -3.11
CA LEU A 77 -1.78 -6.74 -3.45
C LEU A 77 -1.86 -5.50 -4.31
N SER A 78 -1.43 -4.36 -3.77
CA SER A 78 -1.39 -3.09 -4.48
C SER A 78 0.02 -2.79 -4.91
N ILE A 79 0.25 -2.67 -6.21
CA ILE A 79 1.53 -2.35 -6.82
C ILE A 79 1.42 -0.95 -7.40
N SER A 80 2.21 -0.03 -6.89
CA SER A 80 2.30 1.35 -7.33
C SER A 80 3.67 1.62 -7.94
N THR A 81 3.72 2.30 -9.07
CA THR A 81 4.97 2.74 -9.71
C THR A 81 4.93 4.24 -9.90
N THR A 82 5.96 4.93 -9.45
CA THR A 82 6.16 6.36 -9.67
C THR A 82 7.35 6.53 -10.60
N VAL A 83 7.13 7.23 -11.72
CA VAL A 83 8.16 7.53 -12.72
C VAL A 83 8.50 9.01 -12.62
N ASP A 84 9.77 9.30 -12.34
CA ASP A 84 10.29 10.64 -12.10
C ASP A 84 10.70 11.32 -13.42
N ASN A 85 9.83 11.23 -14.41
CA ASN A 85 9.99 11.88 -15.71
C ASN A 85 8.66 12.44 -16.20
N PRO A 86 8.31 13.69 -15.84
CA PRO A 86 7.05 14.30 -16.24
C PRO A 86 6.99 14.65 -17.73
N SER A 87 8.13 14.61 -18.44
CA SER A 87 8.18 14.85 -19.89
C SER A 87 7.80 13.61 -20.70
N LEU A 88 7.82 12.43 -20.10
CA LEU A 88 7.28 11.22 -20.70
C LEU A 88 5.76 11.36 -20.88
N ASN A 89 5.21 10.87 -21.99
CA ASN A 89 3.77 10.82 -22.13
C ASN A 89 3.21 9.74 -21.20
N ILE A 90 2.13 10.02 -20.46
CA ILE A 90 1.46 9.02 -19.63
C ILE A 90 1.14 7.73 -20.40
N ASN A 91 0.80 7.83 -21.69
CA ASN A 91 0.47 6.66 -22.53
C ASN A 91 1.69 5.79 -22.89
N ASP A 92 2.91 6.29 -22.70
CA ASP A 92 4.15 5.54 -22.89
C ASP A 92 4.55 4.77 -21.62
N VAL A 93 3.78 4.91 -20.53
CA VAL A 93 3.93 4.13 -19.30
C VAL A 93 2.85 3.05 -19.25
N SER A 94 3.28 1.79 -19.17
CA SER A 94 2.37 0.64 -19.12
C SER A 94 2.80 -0.39 -18.09
N PHE A 95 1.84 -1.21 -17.66
CA PHE A 95 2.05 -2.27 -16.68
C PHE A 95 1.55 -3.60 -17.24
N ASP A 96 2.44 -4.58 -17.28
CA ASP A 96 2.18 -5.93 -17.79
C ASP A 96 1.87 -6.89 -16.64
N ASN A 97 0.58 -7.17 -16.44
CA ASN A 97 0.12 -8.08 -15.40
C ASN A 97 0.63 -9.51 -15.58
N THR A 98 1.00 -9.93 -16.80
CA THR A 98 1.48 -11.30 -17.06
C THR A 98 2.86 -11.56 -16.46
N LYS A 99 3.58 -10.49 -16.13
CA LYS A 99 4.91 -10.51 -15.50
C LYS A 99 4.86 -10.37 -13.99
N VAL A 100 3.66 -10.39 -13.40
CA VAL A 100 3.46 -10.39 -11.95
C VAL A 100 3.16 -11.81 -11.50
N ARG A 101 3.98 -12.34 -10.59
CA ARG A 101 3.89 -13.71 -10.11
C ARG A 101 3.89 -13.77 -8.60
N VAL A 102 2.90 -14.46 -8.03
CA VAL A 102 2.92 -14.83 -6.61
C VAL A 102 3.79 -16.07 -6.48
N VAL A 103 4.96 -15.91 -5.86
CA VAL A 103 5.89 -17.01 -5.57
C VAL A 103 5.41 -17.79 -4.34
N GLN A 104 4.90 -17.07 -3.34
CA GLN A 104 4.27 -17.65 -2.15
C GLN A 104 2.94 -16.96 -1.86
N PRO A 105 1.87 -17.73 -1.58
CA PRO A 105 1.81 -19.20 -1.49
C PRO A 105 2.00 -19.92 -2.83
N ILE A 106 2.66 -21.07 -2.80
CA ILE A 106 2.88 -21.93 -3.97
C ILE A 106 1.52 -22.37 -4.52
N SER A 107 1.44 -22.59 -5.84
CA SER A 107 0.26 -23.11 -6.56
C SER A 107 -0.96 -22.19 -6.67
N ARG A 108 -0.84 -20.90 -6.31
CA ARG A 108 -1.89 -19.93 -6.61
C ARG A 108 -1.63 -19.26 -7.96
N SER A 109 -2.28 -19.79 -8.99
CA SER A 109 -2.37 -19.15 -10.31
C SER A 109 -3.64 -18.30 -10.40
N GLY A 110 -3.49 -17.02 -10.74
CA GLY A 110 -4.63 -16.14 -10.99
C GLY A 110 -4.67 -14.94 -10.05
N LEU A 111 -3.89 -13.92 -10.38
CA LEU A 111 -4.12 -12.59 -9.85
C LEU A 111 -5.33 -11.99 -10.57
N ILE A 112 -6.40 -11.70 -9.82
CA ILE A 112 -7.56 -11.02 -10.38
C ILE A 112 -7.34 -9.52 -10.22
N THR A 113 -7.15 -8.80 -11.34
CA THR A 113 -7.10 -7.34 -11.30
C THR A 113 -8.42 -6.79 -10.80
N LYS A 114 -8.38 -5.98 -9.73
CA LYS A 114 -9.54 -5.31 -9.14
C LYS A 114 -9.63 -3.87 -9.59
N TYR A 115 -8.52 -3.16 -9.47
CA TYR A 115 -8.43 -1.73 -9.74
C TYR A 115 -7.17 -1.42 -10.53
N ALA A 116 -7.30 -0.46 -11.43
CA ALA A 116 -6.20 0.09 -12.20
C ALA A 116 -6.35 1.61 -12.17
N PHE A 117 -5.28 2.29 -11.81
CA PHE A 117 -5.21 3.75 -11.77
C PHE A 117 -3.93 4.22 -12.47
N GLN A 118 -4.02 5.38 -13.09
CA GLN A 118 -2.91 6.02 -13.78
C GLN A 118 -3.16 7.53 -13.76
N GLN A 119 -2.16 8.28 -13.31
CA GLN A 119 -2.22 9.71 -13.15
C GLN A 119 -0.87 10.33 -13.51
N GLN A 120 -0.89 11.50 -14.11
CA GLN A 120 0.30 12.33 -14.32
C GLN A 120 0.13 13.63 -13.55
N SER A 121 1.20 14.05 -12.91
CA SER A 121 1.38 15.37 -12.32
C SER A 121 2.51 16.10 -13.04
N ASP A 122 2.74 17.36 -12.68
CA ASP A 122 3.85 18.16 -13.22
C ASP A 122 5.23 17.57 -12.87
N ALA A 123 5.31 16.68 -11.87
CA ALA A 123 6.56 16.12 -11.37
C ALA A 123 6.76 14.64 -11.71
N SER A 124 5.69 13.87 -11.85
CA SER A 124 5.79 12.42 -12.00
C SER A 124 4.55 11.78 -12.63
N ILE A 125 4.73 10.57 -13.13
CA ILE A 125 3.64 9.69 -13.55
C ILE A 125 3.49 8.61 -12.48
N TRP A 126 2.26 8.43 -11.99
CA TRP A 126 1.92 7.41 -11.01
C TRP A 126 0.98 6.36 -11.64
N LEU A 127 1.40 5.11 -11.61
CA LEU A 127 0.59 3.95 -11.96
C LEU A 127 0.27 3.15 -10.71
N SER A 128 -0.95 2.62 -10.61
CA SER A 128 -1.29 1.64 -9.59
C SER A 128 -2.12 0.50 -10.16
N ARG A 129 -1.82 -0.73 -9.73
CA ARG A 129 -2.57 -1.95 -10.04
C ARG A 129 -2.80 -2.71 -8.74
N THR A 130 -4.07 -3.02 -8.47
CA THR A 130 -4.44 -3.82 -7.31
C THR A 130 -4.98 -5.16 -7.77
N PHE A 131 -4.44 -6.22 -7.18
CA PHE A 131 -4.82 -7.60 -7.44
C PHE A 131 -5.44 -8.22 -6.19
N LEU A 132 -6.42 -9.10 -6.38
CA LEU A 132 -6.89 -9.98 -5.32
C LEU A 132 -6.24 -11.36 -5.50
N LEU A 133 -5.62 -11.85 -4.43
CA LEU A 133 -5.30 -13.25 -4.23
C LEU A 133 -6.46 -13.88 -3.44
N PRO A 134 -7.42 -14.55 -4.10
CA PRO A 134 -8.61 -15.07 -3.43
C PRO A 134 -8.27 -16.23 -2.49
N ASP A 135 -9.13 -16.49 -1.51
CA ASP A 135 -9.06 -17.63 -0.58
C ASP A 135 -7.75 -17.75 0.21
N ALA A 136 -7.03 -16.63 0.35
CA ALA A 136 -5.72 -16.52 0.99
C ALA A 136 -5.68 -15.67 2.28
N PRO A 137 -6.76 -15.55 3.10
CA PRO A 137 -6.84 -14.49 4.12
C PRO A 137 -5.86 -14.64 5.29
N PHE A 138 -5.17 -15.78 5.39
CA PHE A 138 -4.26 -16.14 6.48
C PHE A 138 -2.92 -16.68 6.00
N GLU A 139 -2.54 -16.42 4.75
CA GLU A 139 -1.23 -16.82 4.25
C GLU A 139 -0.15 -16.23 5.14
N LYS A 140 0.76 -17.08 5.62
CA LYS A 140 1.79 -16.64 6.57
C LYS A 140 2.86 -15.79 5.90
N VAL A 141 3.12 -16.06 4.63
CA VAL A 141 4.08 -15.35 3.80
C VAL A 141 3.41 -15.04 2.47
N ILE A 142 3.60 -13.80 2.03
CA ILE A 142 3.34 -13.40 0.65
C ILE A 142 4.67 -13.03 0.04
N GLU A 143 4.99 -13.66 -1.07
CA GLU A 143 6.15 -13.31 -1.87
C GLU A 143 5.69 -13.05 -3.30
N LEU A 144 5.96 -11.85 -3.77
CA LEU A 144 5.56 -11.35 -5.08
C LEU A 144 6.83 -11.08 -5.89
N LYS A 145 6.84 -11.56 -7.13
CA LYS A 145 7.90 -11.28 -8.10
C LYS A 145 7.31 -10.50 -9.26
N LEU A 146 8.00 -9.42 -9.64
CA LEU A 146 7.78 -8.68 -10.87
C LEU A 146 8.97 -8.99 -11.77
N ASP A 147 8.70 -9.67 -12.89
CA ASP A 147 9.75 -9.92 -13.87
C ASP A 147 10.14 -8.64 -14.60
N SER A 148 11.33 -8.64 -15.22
CA SER A 148 11.80 -7.48 -15.97
C SER A 148 10.80 -7.05 -17.05
N GLY A 149 10.57 -5.74 -17.11
CA GLY A 149 9.56 -5.11 -17.95
C GLY A 149 8.12 -5.38 -17.53
N ALA A 150 7.87 -5.69 -16.26
CA ALA A 150 6.53 -5.59 -15.66
C ALA A 150 6.00 -4.15 -15.72
N VAL A 151 6.90 -3.15 -15.70
CA VAL A 151 6.59 -1.77 -16.06
C VAL A 151 7.44 -1.35 -17.25
N THR A 152 6.82 -0.74 -18.25
CA THR A 152 7.49 -0.10 -19.39
C THR A 152 7.30 1.40 -19.27
N MET A 153 8.37 2.17 -19.51
CA MET A 153 8.45 3.62 -19.30
C MET A 153 9.15 4.24 -20.52
N GLY A 154 8.43 4.39 -21.63
CA GLY A 154 9.03 4.73 -22.93
C GLY A 154 9.97 3.63 -23.40
N ASP A 155 11.23 3.98 -23.66
CA ASP A 155 12.26 3.02 -24.09
C ASP A 155 12.89 2.22 -22.92
N MET A 156 12.55 2.56 -21.68
CA MET A 156 13.04 1.88 -20.49
C MET A 156 12.06 0.80 -20.02
N VAL A 157 12.59 -0.30 -19.49
CA VAL A 157 11.82 -1.36 -18.83
C VAL A 157 12.29 -1.52 -17.40
N SER A 158 11.36 -1.88 -16.50
CA SER A 158 11.70 -2.13 -15.11
C SER A 158 12.65 -3.32 -14.97
N GLU A 159 13.52 -3.24 -13.97
CA GLU A 159 14.32 -4.39 -13.51
C GLU A 159 13.42 -5.50 -12.91
N GLU A 160 14.00 -6.67 -12.66
CA GLU A 160 13.34 -7.71 -11.88
C GLU A 160 13.31 -7.31 -10.40
N MET A 161 12.15 -7.50 -9.74
CA MET A 161 11.95 -7.12 -8.35
C MET A 161 11.24 -8.25 -7.58
N VAL A 162 11.61 -8.43 -6.32
CA VAL A 162 10.96 -9.36 -5.39
C VAL A 162 10.54 -8.60 -4.14
N PHE A 163 9.30 -8.78 -3.72
CA PHE A 163 8.72 -8.19 -2.52
C PHE A 163 8.20 -9.30 -1.61
N ARG A 164 8.57 -9.24 -0.33
CA ARG A 164 8.19 -10.27 0.63
C ARG A 164 7.58 -9.67 1.90
N PHE A 165 6.51 -10.29 2.34
CA PHE A 165 5.77 -9.90 3.53
C PHE A 165 5.48 -11.12 4.40
N SER A 166 5.44 -10.91 5.72
CA SER A 166 5.06 -11.95 6.69
C SER A 166 3.88 -11.49 7.52
N LEU A 167 2.86 -12.35 7.63
CA LEU A 167 1.70 -12.07 8.45
C LEU A 167 2.08 -12.10 9.93
N THR A 168 1.86 -10.99 10.63
CA THR A 168 2.14 -10.86 12.05
C THR A 168 1.04 -10.11 12.76
N THR A 169 0.93 -10.33 14.06
CA THR A 169 0.05 -9.56 14.95
C THR A 169 0.93 -8.79 15.92
N THR A 170 0.67 -7.49 16.07
CA THR A 170 1.35 -6.66 17.06
C THR A 170 0.37 -5.66 17.64
N PHE A 171 0.62 -5.27 18.88
CA PHE A 171 -0.06 -4.14 19.49
C PHE A 171 0.27 -2.86 18.71
N ASP A 172 -0.77 -2.08 18.41
CA ASP A 172 -0.70 -0.77 17.77
C ASP A 172 -1.72 0.20 18.39
N VAL A 173 -1.67 1.43 17.89
CA VAL A 173 -2.52 2.54 18.27
C VAL A 173 -3.08 3.15 16.99
N LEU A 174 -4.40 3.13 16.87
CA LEU A 174 -5.12 3.71 15.75
C LEU A 174 -5.59 5.13 16.09
N TYR A 175 -5.19 6.10 15.28
CA TYR A 175 -5.66 7.48 15.31
C TYR A 175 -6.67 7.71 14.19
N PHE A 176 -7.91 8.00 14.55
CA PHE A 176 -8.90 8.47 13.58
C PHE A 176 -8.64 9.95 13.25
N SER A 177 -7.70 10.20 12.34
CA SER A 177 -7.49 11.51 11.72
C SER A 177 -8.21 11.55 10.37
N ILE A 178 -8.91 12.65 10.07
CA ILE A 178 -9.58 12.88 8.78
C ILE A 178 -8.56 13.20 7.67
N ASN A 179 -7.34 13.64 8.05
CA ASN A 179 -6.28 13.96 7.12
C ASN A 179 -5.20 12.87 7.14
N CYS A 180 -5.32 11.98 6.16
CA CYS A 180 -4.20 11.45 5.39
C CYS A 180 -4.40 11.93 3.94
#